data_AF-A0A336LNF4-F1
#
_entry.id   AF-A0A336LNF4-F1
#
_cell.length_a   1.000
_cell.length_b   1.000
_cell.length_c   1.000
_cell.angle_alpha   90.00
_cell.angle_beta   90.00
_cell.angle_gamma   90.00
#
_symmetry.space_group_name_H-M   'P 1'
#
loop_
_entity.id
_entity.type
_entity.pdbx_description
1 polymer ?
#
loop_
_entity_poly.entity_id
_entity_poly.type
_entity_poly.pdbx_seq_one_letter_code
_entity_poly.pdbx_strand_id
1 'polypeptide(L)'
;MGDKNVVLEGYMKKLKTMKKKYFVLYGDTKDMFAHLRYYDSEKKYKQSLTKRDTSSSKRCIILRECFNINRRMDTKHQHVLALYTKEEGFCIIFDDEEELKRWFDILLRLQKGISLNENEPTPRPLFEHIWEVNVEKKGLGATKGLHGSYRLCISEKNLSFVKIGFTSSVNRESNVDPVDVSLGSIRR
;
A
#
# COMPACT_ATOMS: atom_id res chain seq x y z
N MET A 1 14.22 -14.30 -22.40
CA MET A 1 13.24 -15.12 -21.65
C MET A 1 12.37 -14.14 -20.88
N GLY A 2 11.15 -13.88 -21.37
CA GLY A 2 10.30 -12.80 -20.87
C GLY A 2 9.85 -13.03 -19.42
N ASP A 3 9.59 -11.93 -18.73
CA ASP A 3 9.04 -11.85 -17.37
C ASP A 3 7.72 -12.61 -17.25
N LYS A 4 7.81 -13.94 -17.09
CA LYS A 4 6.69 -14.89 -17.02
C LYS A 4 5.93 -14.88 -15.70
N ASN A 5 6.14 -13.89 -14.84
CA ASN A 5 5.58 -13.88 -13.50
C ASN A 5 4.48 -12.83 -13.29
N VAL A 6 3.80 -12.45 -14.36
CA VAL A 6 2.60 -11.60 -14.27
C VAL A 6 1.48 -12.44 -13.67
N VAL A 7 0.90 -11.93 -12.58
CA VAL A 7 -0.20 -12.57 -11.85
C VAL A 7 -1.53 -11.93 -12.20
N LEU A 8 -1.56 -10.60 -12.26
CA LEU A 8 -2.72 -9.82 -12.69
C LEU A 8 -2.26 -8.67 -13.57
N GLU A 9 -3.10 -8.29 -14.52
CA GLU A 9 -2.94 -7.06 -15.28
C GLU A 9 -4.31 -6.54 -15.69
N GLY A 10 -4.41 -5.22 -15.84
CA GLY A 10 -5.69 -4.60 -16.12
C GLY A 10 -5.64 -3.08 -16.12
N TYR A 11 -6.73 -2.46 -16.57
CA TYR A 11 -6.85 -1.01 -16.51
C TYR A 11 -7.62 -0.57 -15.28
N MET A 12 -6.99 0.24 -14.43
CA MET A 12 -7.63 0.83 -13.25
C MET A 12 -7.34 2.33 -13.17
N LYS A 13 -8.00 3.05 -12.26
CA LYS A 13 -7.76 4.49 -12.04
C LYS A 13 -6.95 4.73 -10.78
N LYS A 14 -6.00 5.66 -10.85
CA LYS A 14 -5.36 6.20 -9.65
C LYS A 14 -6.29 7.16 -8.94
N LEU A 15 -6.56 6.98 -7.65
CA LEU A 15 -7.43 7.89 -6.88
C LEU A 15 -6.90 9.34 -6.89
N LYS A 16 -5.60 9.54 -6.63
CA LYS A 16 -5.00 10.88 -6.51
C LYS A 16 -5.12 11.73 -7.78
N THR A 17 -5.07 11.10 -8.97
CA THR A 17 -5.03 11.84 -10.25
C THR A 17 -6.21 11.53 -11.17
N MET A 18 -7.07 10.57 -10.80
CA MET A 18 -8.17 10.02 -11.61
C MET A 18 -7.77 9.53 -13.01
N LYS A 19 -6.47 9.33 -13.26
CA LYS A 19 -5.94 8.90 -14.55
C LYS A 19 -6.06 7.37 -14.66
N LYS A 20 -6.67 6.89 -15.74
CA LYS A 20 -6.66 5.48 -16.13
C LYS A 20 -5.21 5.07 -16.49
N LYS A 21 -4.77 3.94 -15.96
CA LYS A 21 -3.45 3.36 -16.17
C LYS A 21 -3.57 1.86 -16.35
N TYR A 22 -2.59 1.28 -17.05
CA TYR A 22 -2.48 -0.17 -17.17
C TYR A 22 -1.57 -0.68 -16.05
N PHE A 23 -2.14 -1.39 -15.10
CA PHE A 23 -1.44 -1.96 -13.96
C PHE A 23 -1.01 -3.38 -14.27
N VAL A 24 0.17 -3.75 -13.78
CA VAL A 24 0.72 -5.10 -13.91
C VAL A 24 1.28 -5.51 -12.56
N LEU A 25 0.75 -6.58 -12.01
CA LEU A 25 1.14 -7.21 -10.77
C LEU A 25 2.04 -8.41 -11.07
N TYR A 26 3.24 -8.39 -10.51
CA TYR A 26 4.21 -9.46 -10.65
C TYR A 26 4.33 -10.23 -9.34
N GLY A 27 4.42 -11.55 -9.42
CA GLY A 27 4.73 -12.41 -8.27
C GLY A 27 6.21 -12.37 -7.89
N ASP A 28 6.59 -13.18 -6.90
CA ASP A 28 7.98 -13.38 -6.50
C ASP A 28 8.78 -14.17 -7.56
N THR A 29 9.97 -13.70 -7.90
CA THR A 29 10.97 -14.43 -8.69
C THR A 29 12.25 -14.63 -7.87
N LYS A 30 13.26 -15.30 -8.45
CA LYS A 30 14.56 -15.46 -7.80
C LYS A 30 15.27 -14.12 -7.54
N ASP A 31 15.03 -13.14 -8.41
CA ASP A 31 15.79 -11.89 -8.45
C ASP A 31 14.97 -10.69 -7.94
N MET A 32 13.65 -10.81 -7.83
CA MET A 32 12.77 -9.70 -7.47
C MET A 32 11.55 -10.15 -6.67
N PHE A 33 11.23 -9.42 -5.62
CA PHE A 33 9.99 -9.63 -4.86
C PHE A 33 8.76 -9.23 -5.67
N ALA A 34 7.62 -9.77 -5.26
CA ALA A 34 6.32 -9.41 -5.81
C ALA A 34 6.11 -7.90 -5.72
N HIS A 35 5.69 -7.32 -6.83
CA HIS A 35 5.64 -5.88 -6.99
C HIS A 35 4.58 -5.45 -8.00
N LEU A 36 4.04 -4.25 -7.80
CA LEU A 36 3.06 -3.63 -8.67
C LEU A 36 3.73 -2.53 -9.51
N ARG A 37 3.50 -2.56 -10.82
CA ARG A 37 3.87 -1.47 -11.74
C ARG A 37 2.64 -0.92 -12.45
N TYR A 38 2.77 0.28 -13.00
CA TYR A 38 1.77 0.81 -13.91
C TYR A 38 2.39 1.59 -15.07
N TYR A 39 1.67 1.57 -16.19
CA TYR A 39 2.03 2.15 -17.47
C TYR A 39 0.91 3.08 -17.95
N ASP A 40 1.23 3.98 -18.88
CA ASP A 40 0.19 4.86 -19.44
C ASP A 40 -0.86 4.10 -20.25
N SER A 41 -0.47 2.96 -20.85
CA SER A 41 -1.36 2.07 -21.61
C SER A 41 -0.73 0.68 -21.72
N GLU A 42 -1.55 -0.32 -22.05
CA GLU A 42 -1.11 -1.68 -22.38
C GLU A 42 -0.10 -1.67 -23.55
N LYS A 43 -0.28 -0.79 -24.54
CA LYS A 43 0.68 -0.62 -25.65
C LYS A 43 2.07 -0.23 -25.13
N LYS A 44 2.15 0.70 -24.18
CA LYS A 44 3.45 1.07 -23.56
C LYS A 44 4.05 -0.06 -22.75
N TYR A 45 3.21 -0.84 -22.06
CA TYR A 45 3.66 -2.04 -21.35
C TYR A 45 4.27 -3.07 -22.30
N LYS A 46 3.55 -3.44 -23.38
CA LYS A 46 4.05 -4.38 -24.40
C LYS A 46 5.35 -3.89 -25.05
N GLN A 47 5.50 -2.58 -25.24
CA GLN A 47 6.74 -1.98 -25.74
C GLN A 47 7.91 -2.07 -24.76
N SER A 48 7.66 -1.96 -23.44
CA SER A 48 8.72 -2.16 -22.43
C SER A 48 9.16 -3.61 -22.26
N LEU A 49 8.39 -4.58 -22.77
CA LEU A 49 8.83 -5.98 -22.78
C LEU A 49 9.80 -6.26 -23.93
N THR A 50 9.66 -5.55 -25.06
CA THR A 50 10.43 -5.79 -26.28
C THR A 50 11.68 -4.94 -26.37
N LYS A 51 11.57 -3.67 -25.96
CA LYS A 51 12.73 -2.81 -25.74
C LYS A 51 13.19 -3.08 -24.31
N ARG A 52 14.47 -3.35 -24.06
CA ARG A 52 15.08 -3.41 -22.71
C ARG A 52 15.09 -2.01 -22.05
N ASP A 53 14.00 -1.27 -22.21
CA ASP A 53 13.83 0.11 -21.83
C ASP A 53 12.78 0.17 -20.73
N THR A 54 13.27 0.17 -19.49
CA THR A 54 12.47 0.24 -18.27
C THR A 54 11.90 1.65 -18.03
N SER A 55 12.27 2.64 -18.86
CA SER A 55 11.90 4.06 -18.71
C SER A 55 10.41 4.35 -18.89
N SER A 56 9.62 3.40 -19.40
CA SER A 56 8.16 3.57 -19.55
C SER A 56 7.35 3.27 -18.28
N SER A 57 7.94 2.55 -17.32
CA SER A 57 7.30 2.27 -16.03
C SER A 57 7.50 3.45 -15.08
N LYS A 58 6.40 4.07 -14.66
CA LYS A 58 6.46 5.31 -13.88
C LYS A 58 6.75 5.09 -12.39
N ARG A 59 6.47 3.89 -11.89
CA ARG A 59 6.68 3.51 -10.48
C ARG A 59 6.65 1.99 -10.31
N CYS A 60 7.47 1.50 -9.39
CA CYS A 60 7.45 0.13 -8.88
C CYS A 60 7.13 0.17 -7.38
N ILE A 61 6.13 -0.57 -6.93
CA ILE A 61 5.74 -0.69 -5.52
C ILE A 61 6.02 -2.14 -5.10
N ILE A 62 7.01 -2.35 -4.25
CA ILE A 62 7.34 -3.69 -3.72
C ILE A 62 6.32 -4.04 -2.64
N LEU A 63 5.64 -5.18 -2.77
CA LEU A 63 4.50 -5.50 -1.90
C LEU A 63 4.95 -5.82 -0.47
N ARG A 64 6.09 -6.49 -0.30
CA ARG A 64 6.67 -6.77 1.02
C ARG A 64 7.06 -5.52 1.80
N GLU A 65 7.26 -4.39 1.13
CA GLU A 65 7.52 -3.08 1.76
C GLU A 65 6.24 -2.32 2.11
N CYS A 66 5.08 -2.78 1.63
CA CYS A 66 3.81 -2.28 2.09
C CYS A 66 3.57 -2.81 3.51
N PHE A 67 3.49 -1.94 4.50
CA PHE A 67 3.16 -2.37 5.86
C PHE A 67 1.67 -2.68 6.01
N ASN A 68 0.83 -2.18 5.09
CA ASN A 68 -0.59 -2.49 5.05
C ASN A 68 -1.15 -2.36 3.62
N ILE A 69 -2.10 -3.22 3.28
CA ILE A 69 -2.95 -3.10 2.08
C ILE A 69 -4.38 -3.28 2.56
N ASN A 70 -5.28 -2.34 2.24
CA ASN A 70 -6.66 -2.43 2.73
C ASN A 70 -7.65 -1.68 1.83
N ARG A 71 -8.92 -2.03 1.97
CA ARG A 71 -10.06 -1.35 1.37
C ARG A 71 -10.22 0.01 2.00
N ARG A 72 -10.54 1.00 1.18
CA ARG A 72 -10.73 2.37 1.60
C ARG A 72 -12.21 2.76 1.45
N MET A 73 -12.85 3.04 2.59
CA MET A 73 -14.30 3.31 2.67
C MET A 73 -14.62 4.80 2.91
N ASP A 74 -13.63 5.60 3.27
CA ASP A 74 -13.74 7.04 3.58
C ASP A 74 -13.64 7.94 2.33
N THR A 75 -13.82 7.39 1.12
CA THR A 75 -13.74 8.16 -0.12
C THR A 75 -15.09 8.26 -0.81
N LYS A 76 -15.29 9.31 -1.62
CA LYS A 76 -16.47 9.44 -2.48
C LYS A 76 -16.55 8.39 -3.60
N HIS A 77 -15.45 7.66 -3.83
CA HIS A 77 -15.37 6.62 -4.84
C HIS A 77 -15.60 5.26 -4.18
N GLN A 78 -16.35 4.40 -4.86
CA GLN A 78 -16.50 3.00 -4.48
C GLN A 78 -15.31 2.18 -5.01
N HIS A 79 -15.16 0.98 -4.47
CA HIS A 79 -14.15 0.00 -4.88
C HIS A 79 -12.72 0.56 -4.88
N VAL A 80 -12.29 1.11 -3.74
CA VAL A 80 -10.94 1.67 -3.58
C VAL A 80 -10.07 0.76 -2.73
N LEU A 81 -8.89 0.44 -3.23
CA LEU A 81 -7.83 -0.23 -2.48
C LEU A 81 -6.66 0.73 -2.23
N ALA A 82 -6.14 0.74 -1.01
CA ALA A 82 -4.98 1.50 -0.61
C ALA A 82 -3.81 0.57 -0.27
N LEU A 83 -2.64 0.84 -0.86
CA LEU A 83 -1.37 0.23 -0.51
C LEU A 83 -0.57 1.27 0.28
N TYR A 84 -0.20 0.95 1.51
CA TYR A 84 0.54 1.86 2.38
C TYR A 84 1.99 1.42 2.52
N THR A 85 2.91 2.25 2.02
CA THR A 85 4.36 2.12 2.24
C THR A 85 4.81 3.09 3.32
N LYS A 86 6.05 2.99 3.80
CA LYS A 86 6.60 3.95 4.78
C LYS A 86 6.46 5.41 4.31
N GLU A 87 6.57 5.64 3.01
CA GLU A 87 6.60 6.97 2.42
C GLU A 87 5.20 7.50 2.07
N GLU A 88 4.33 6.68 1.51
CA GLU A 88 3.04 7.16 0.98
C GLU A 88 1.92 6.11 1.00
N GLY A 89 0.68 6.60 0.87
CA GLY A 89 -0.47 5.77 0.54
C GLY A 89 -0.76 5.85 -0.96
N PHE A 90 -0.77 4.72 -1.64
CA PHE A 90 -1.10 4.60 -3.06
C PHE A 90 -2.48 3.95 -3.23
N CYS A 91 -3.45 4.73 -3.74
CA CYS A 91 -4.84 4.29 -3.86
C CYS A 91 -5.24 4.02 -5.33
N ILE A 92 -5.88 2.87 -5.56
CA ILE A 92 -6.37 2.37 -6.84
C ILE A 92 -7.88 2.24 -6.75
N ILE A 93 -8.58 2.69 -7.79
CA ILE A 93 -10.03 2.55 -7.97
C ILE A 93 -10.26 1.48 -9.03
N PHE A 94 -11.07 0.49 -8.69
CA PHE A 94 -11.52 -0.60 -9.56
C PHE A 94 -12.88 -0.28 -10.16
N ASP A 95 -13.22 -0.93 -11.28
CA ASP A 95 -14.48 -0.67 -11.97
C ASP A 95 -15.67 -1.33 -11.24
N ASP A 96 -15.42 -2.47 -10.55
CA ASP A 96 -16.43 -3.18 -9.76
C ASP A 96 -15.84 -3.88 -8.51
N GLU A 97 -16.75 -4.42 -7.69
CA GLU A 97 -16.41 -5.10 -6.44
C GLU A 97 -15.72 -6.46 -6.63
N GLU A 98 -16.01 -7.17 -7.73
CA GLU A 98 -15.42 -8.47 -8.01
C GLU A 98 -13.95 -8.32 -8.40
N GLU A 99 -13.65 -7.35 -9.27
CA GLU A 99 -12.29 -6.98 -9.64
C GLU A 99 -11.50 -6.54 -8.41
N LEU A 100 -12.07 -5.66 -7.57
CA LEU A 100 -11.43 -5.27 -6.33
C LEU A 100 -11.14 -6.48 -5.43
N LYS A 101 -12.12 -7.38 -5.22
CA LYS A 101 -11.95 -8.57 -4.37
C LYS A 101 -10.80 -9.44 -4.86
N ARG A 102 -10.77 -9.71 -6.15
CA ARG A 102 -9.72 -10.52 -6.79
C ARG A 102 -8.33 -9.88 -6.61
N TRP A 103 -8.20 -8.60 -6.90
CA TRP A 103 -6.93 -7.89 -6.72
C TRP A 103 -6.51 -7.83 -5.26
N PHE A 104 -7.46 -7.61 -4.35
CA PHE A 104 -7.18 -7.51 -2.91
C PHE A 104 -6.63 -8.81 -2.32
N ASP A 105 -7.26 -9.94 -2.61
CA ASP A 105 -6.81 -11.25 -2.13
C ASP A 105 -5.38 -11.56 -2.59
N ILE A 106 -5.11 -11.42 -3.88
CA ILE A 106 -3.79 -11.70 -4.47
C ILE A 106 -2.73 -10.74 -3.91
N LEU A 107 -3.04 -9.43 -3.80
CA LEU A 107 -2.12 -8.45 -3.24
C LEU A 107 -1.73 -8.78 -1.79
N LEU A 108 -2.69 -9.17 -0.95
CA LEU A 108 -2.43 -9.54 0.44
C LEU A 108 -1.62 -10.82 0.57
N ARG A 109 -1.89 -11.83 -0.26
CA ARG A 109 -1.10 -13.07 -0.29
C ARG A 109 0.35 -12.79 -0.66
N LEU A 110 0.58 -12.03 -1.73
CA LEU A 110 1.92 -11.66 -2.17
C LEU A 110 2.65 -10.78 -1.15
N GLN A 111 1.95 -9.85 -0.49
CA GLN A 111 2.51 -9.05 0.60
C GLN A 111 3.05 -9.93 1.73
N LYS A 112 2.33 -10.99 2.08
CA LYS A 112 2.67 -11.92 3.17
C LYS A 112 3.57 -13.08 2.74
N GLY A 113 3.89 -13.19 1.46
CA GLY A 113 4.64 -14.34 0.91
C GLY A 113 3.87 -15.67 0.99
N ILE A 114 2.54 -15.61 0.95
CA ILE A 114 1.65 -16.78 0.99
C ILE A 114 1.38 -17.26 -0.44
N SER A 115 1.13 -18.56 -0.61
CA SER A 115 0.72 -19.16 -1.88
C SER A 115 -0.56 -18.52 -2.44
N LEU A 116 -0.64 -18.43 -3.77
CA LEU A 116 -1.81 -17.94 -4.51
C LEU A 116 -2.92 -19.01 -4.65
N ASN A 117 -3.01 -19.95 -3.71
CA ASN A 117 -4.03 -20.98 -3.69
C ASN A 117 -5.39 -20.39 -3.30
N GLU A 118 -6.30 -20.30 -4.25
CA GLU A 118 -7.65 -19.72 -4.07
C GLU A 118 -8.52 -20.50 -3.07
N ASN A 119 -8.18 -21.77 -2.77
CA ASN A 119 -8.92 -22.58 -1.79
C ASN A 119 -8.60 -22.22 -0.34
N GLU A 120 -7.48 -21.52 -0.10
CA GLU A 120 -7.14 -21.06 1.24
C GLU A 120 -7.91 -19.77 1.56
N PRO A 121 -8.27 -19.54 2.83
CA PRO A 121 -8.95 -18.30 3.21
C PRO A 121 -8.09 -17.08 2.90
N THR A 122 -8.74 -16.03 2.38
CA THR A 122 -8.08 -14.74 2.14
C THR A 122 -7.44 -14.22 3.42
N PRO A 123 -6.13 -13.91 3.42
CA PRO A 123 -5.47 -13.39 4.60
C PRO A 123 -6.06 -12.03 5.01
N ARG A 124 -5.97 -11.69 6.30
CA ARG A 124 -6.40 -10.38 6.81
C ARG A 124 -5.29 -9.32 6.71
N PRO A 125 -5.63 -8.05 6.41
CA PRO A 125 -4.72 -6.93 6.60
C PRO A 125 -4.20 -6.86 8.05
N LEU A 126 -3.03 -6.24 8.24
CA LEU A 126 -2.45 -6.07 9.57
C LEU A 126 -3.25 -5.10 10.46
N PHE A 127 -3.78 -4.05 9.83
CA PHE A 127 -4.60 -3.01 10.45
C PHE A 127 -5.93 -2.93 9.70
N GLU A 128 -7.02 -2.82 10.44
CA GLU A 128 -8.39 -2.77 9.93
C GLU A 128 -8.73 -1.42 9.33
N HIS A 129 -8.22 -0.36 9.95
CA HIS A 129 -8.44 1.01 9.50
C HIS A 129 -7.17 1.83 9.63
N ILE A 130 -6.94 2.68 8.63
CA ILE A 130 -5.80 3.60 8.60
C ILE A 130 -6.30 4.97 8.18
N TRP A 131 -5.97 5.99 8.97
CA TRP A 131 -6.22 7.38 8.65
C TRP A 131 -4.93 8.18 8.63
N GLU A 132 -4.78 9.03 7.63
CA GLU A 132 -3.75 10.05 7.64
C GLU A 132 -4.25 11.23 8.49
N VAL A 133 -3.51 11.56 9.54
CA VAL A 133 -3.87 12.58 10.53
C VAL A 133 -2.72 13.56 10.74
N ASN A 134 -3.05 14.79 11.12
CA ASN A 134 -2.06 15.75 11.63
C ASN A 134 -2.19 15.81 13.15
N VAL A 135 -1.16 15.34 13.86
CA VAL A 135 -1.12 15.37 15.32
C VAL A 135 -0.67 16.76 15.77
N GLU A 136 -1.54 17.45 16.49
CA GLU A 136 -1.23 18.78 17.02
C GLU A 136 -0.22 18.72 18.18
N LYS A 137 0.58 19.78 18.34
CA LYS A 137 1.50 19.96 19.47
C LYS A 137 0.76 20.38 20.75
N LYS A 138 -0.20 19.56 21.19
CA LYS A 138 -1.00 19.77 22.41
C LYS A 138 -0.94 18.53 23.30
N GLY A 139 -0.91 18.73 24.62
CA GLY A 139 -0.89 17.64 25.60
C GLY A 139 0.23 16.64 25.33
N LEU A 140 -0.14 15.37 25.08
CA LEU A 140 0.79 14.30 24.74
C LEU A 140 1.64 14.59 23.50
N GLY A 141 1.11 15.33 22.51
CA GLY A 141 1.87 15.70 21.32
C GLY A 141 3.06 16.62 21.64
N ALA A 142 2.90 17.50 22.63
CA ALA A 142 3.99 18.35 23.11
C ALA A 142 4.97 17.60 24.02
N THR A 143 4.47 16.78 24.96
CA THR A 143 5.30 16.12 25.96
C THR A 143 6.06 14.90 25.42
N LYS A 144 5.52 14.22 24.41
CA LYS A 144 6.14 13.04 23.77
C LYS A 144 6.74 13.34 22.41
N GLY A 145 6.72 14.59 21.95
CA GLY A 145 7.21 14.97 20.63
C GLY A 145 6.43 14.35 19.46
N LEU A 146 5.20 13.93 19.70
CA LEU A 146 4.30 13.33 18.71
C LEU A 146 3.51 14.44 18.02
N HIS A 147 4.05 15.01 16.94
CA HIS A 147 3.38 16.09 16.20
C HIS A 147 3.69 16.08 14.70
N GLY A 148 2.77 16.60 13.88
CA GLY A 148 2.86 16.60 12.41
C GLY A 148 2.10 15.44 11.77
N SER A 149 2.49 15.04 10.56
CA SER A 149 1.75 14.02 9.78
C SER A 149 2.05 12.59 10.25
N TYR A 150 1.00 11.88 10.65
CA TYR A 150 1.03 10.47 11.07
C TYR A 150 -0.04 9.67 10.35
N ARG A 151 0.16 8.35 10.30
CA ARG A 151 -0.90 7.39 10.06
C ARG A 151 -1.36 6.82 11.39
N LEU A 152 -2.64 6.97 11.64
CA LEU A 152 -3.34 6.35 12.74
C LEU A 152 -3.85 5.00 12.27
N CYS A 153 -3.27 3.92 12.79
CA CYS A 153 -3.57 2.55 12.41
C CYS A 153 -4.33 1.86 13.54
N ILE A 154 -5.53 1.33 13.26
CA ILE A 154 -6.31 0.56 14.23
C ILE A 154 -6.19 -0.94 13.91
N SER A 155 -5.92 -1.71 14.96
CA SER A 155 -6.04 -3.16 15.01
C SER A 155 -7.07 -3.55 16.07
N GLU A 156 -7.37 -4.84 16.22
CA GLU A 156 -8.33 -5.35 17.22
C GLU A 156 -8.05 -4.89 18.66
N LYS A 157 -6.77 -4.64 19.01
CA LYS A 157 -6.35 -4.38 20.40
C LYS A 157 -5.61 -3.07 20.60
N ASN A 158 -5.04 -2.51 19.54
CA ASN A 158 -4.12 -1.38 19.62
C ASN A 158 -4.43 -0.32 18.55
N LEU A 159 -4.19 0.93 18.95
CA LEU A 159 -4.13 2.12 18.12
C LEU A 159 -2.67 2.53 17.99
N SER A 160 -2.12 2.49 16.77
CA SER A 160 -0.71 2.76 16.49
C SER A 160 -0.53 4.07 15.72
N PHE A 161 0.41 4.91 16.11
CA PHE A 161 0.81 6.10 15.36
C PHE A 161 2.11 5.85 14.59
N VAL A 162 2.05 5.87 13.26
CA VAL A 162 3.20 5.68 12.35
C VAL A 162 3.53 7.00 11.66
N LYS A 163 4.72 7.55 11.91
CA LYS A 163 5.13 8.86 11.34
C LYS A 163 5.30 8.79 9.82
N ILE A 164 4.78 9.78 9.08
CA ILE A 164 4.91 9.86 7.62
C ILE A 164 6.15 10.69 7.26
N GLY A 165 6.96 10.22 6.29
CA GLY A 165 7.95 11.08 5.59
C GLY A 165 9.36 11.20 6.18
N PHE A 166 9.81 10.31 7.06
CA PHE A 166 11.24 10.30 7.46
C PHE A 166 12.11 9.55 6.44
N THR A 167 12.63 10.28 5.45
CA THR A 167 13.88 9.94 4.76
C THR A 167 15.01 10.68 5.47
N SER A 168 16.01 9.94 5.93
CA SER A 168 17.21 10.41 6.64
C SER A 168 17.85 11.63 5.96
N SER A 169 17.65 12.80 6.54
CA SER A 169 18.57 13.94 6.37
C SER A 169 19.43 14.00 7.62
N VAL A 170 20.66 13.49 7.49
CA VAL A 170 21.85 13.79 8.32
C VAL A 170 21.55 14.13 9.79
N ASN A 171 20.96 13.19 10.53
CA ASN A 171 21.18 12.99 11.96
C ASN A 171 20.54 11.67 12.38
N ARG A 172 21.34 10.83 13.04
CA ARG A 172 20.92 9.59 13.68
C ARG A 172 19.90 9.90 14.80
N GLU A 173 19.02 8.95 15.12
CA GLU A 173 18.16 8.89 16.34
C GLU A 173 16.68 9.35 16.32
N SER A 174 15.95 9.23 15.20
CA SER A 174 14.47 9.18 15.34
C SER A 174 13.77 8.33 14.29
N ASN A 175 14.15 7.06 14.21
CA ASN A 175 13.15 6.05 13.86
C ASN A 175 12.24 5.97 15.09
N VAL A 176 11.26 6.88 15.18
CA VAL A 176 10.29 6.84 16.28
C VAL A 176 9.49 5.58 16.03
N ASP A 177 9.74 4.56 16.85
CA ASP A 177 8.95 3.34 16.85
C ASP A 177 7.47 3.71 16.92
N PRO A 178 6.59 2.92 16.27
CA PRO A 178 5.16 3.16 16.33
C PRO A 178 4.72 3.39 17.77
N VAL A 179 4.05 4.52 18.03
CA VAL A 179 3.50 4.75 19.37
C VAL A 179 2.21 3.95 19.45
N ASP A 180 2.27 2.84 20.17
CA ASP A 180 1.15 1.94 20.38
C ASP A 180 0.38 2.31 21.65
N VAL A 181 -0.92 2.50 21.50
CA VAL A 181 -1.87 2.75 22.59
C VAL A 181 -2.87 1.59 22.60
N SER A 182 -2.94 0.87 23.72
CA SER A 182 -3.97 -0.17 23.87
C SER A 182 -5.36 0.45 23.86
N LEU A 183 -6.30 -0.13 23.10
CA LEU A 183 -7.68 0.38 23.04
C LEU A 183 -8.36 0.36 24.42
N GLY A 184 -7.99 -0.59 25.28
CA GLY A 184 -8.53 -0.68 26.64
C GLY A 184 -8.04 0.40 27.61
N SER A 185 -6.98 1.16 27.26
CA SER A 185 -6.46 2.24 28.10
C SER A 185 -7.03 3.61 27.75
N ILE A 186 -7.78 3.74 26.65
CA ILE A 186 -8.34 5.00 26.18
C ILE A 186 -9.54 5.38 27.06
N ARG A 187 -9.48 6.58 27.67
CA ARG A 187 -10.55 7.19 28.47
C ARG A 187 -11.06 8.44 27.76
N ARG A 188 -12.35 8.76 27.92
CA ARG A 188 -13.02 9.94 27.35
C ARG A 188 -13.38 10.96 28.42
#